data_AF-A0A0Q1HHI8-F1
#
_entry.id   AF-A0A0Q1HHI8-F1
#
_cell.length_a   1.000
_cell.length_b   1.000
_cell.length_c   1.000
_cell.angle_alpha   90.00
_cell.angle_beta   90.00
_cell.angle_gamma   90.00
#
_symmetry.space_group_name_H-M   'P 1'
#
loop_
_entity.id
_entity.type
_entity.pdbx_description
1 polymer ?
#
loop_
_entity_poly.entity_id
_entity_poly.type
_entity_poly.pdbx_seq_one_letter_code
_entity_poly.pdbx_strand_id
1 'polypeptide(L)'
;MRNIAFYIPFAIFLIFSGCTEETIEINGKGSISGTVVQDITFESLANVKISTNPSSNTVFTDADGRFTLEVESGTYAVKAEKDGFLVEFESADVEIGEETLVVFELQVSTANNKPPSSPTLTTPVDDAMDVPVETTLDWEATDVDEDDLTYTVELRNANSNTVEVFTDIETSELEVSLQYQTTYFWQVIVEDGINPPVLSTLNSFTTVDFPINTYHFVRKNGANNVIYGADDEENEVALTNSNTNSWRPRVNRTVSKVAFLRNVGANAQLFTMDLDGSNVRQISNDVPVVGFNLDEVDISWSNNGSFIYYPSLDKLYRIATDGSGLTLVYQTTNGNLITEVDFNSGVIALKTNDFDGYNVEIFTINENGQELSTVLSGMPGAAGGIQLSIDNRQLLYSRDVSGFVSSSYRQLDSRVFLYGFATAASTQYTVNKPAGTNDMDPRFSPTDAQVIVTNRPNNQNTSGSLQTINPAIVNPRENLIDNAFMPDWE
;
A
#
# COMPACT_ATOMS: atom_id res chain seq x y z
N MET A 1 -93.86 13.11 -60.50
CA MET A 1 -94.58 14.01 -61.45
C MET A 1 -94.32 15.44 -60.98
N ARG A 2 -93.46 16.16 -61.70
CA ARG A 2 -93.84 17.22 -62.65
C ARG A 2 -94.48 18.45 -61.97
N ASN A 3 -93.87 19.59 -62.29
CA ASN A 3 -94.49 20.88 -62.59
C ASN A 3 -94.62 21.86 -61.42
N ILE A 4 -93.90 22.99 -61.42
CA ILE A 4 -93.92 24.21 -62.29
C ILE A 4 -94.48 25.37 -61.44
N ALA A 5 -93.62 26.37 -61.32
CA ALA A 5 -93.80 27.81 -61.14
C ALA A 5 -95.23 28.42 -61.10
N PHE A 6 -95.38 29.50 -60.32
CA PHE A 6 -95.72 30.80 -60.89
C PHE A 6 -95.28 31.97 -60.00
N TYR A 7 -94.71 32.99 -60.64
CA TYR A 7 -94.19 34.24 -60.08
C TYR A 7 -95.29 35.31 -59.92
N ILE A 8 -94.97 36.37 -59.17
CA ILE A 8 -95.13 37.84 -59.45
C ILE A 8 -95.60 38.62 -58.20
N PRO A 9 -95.09 39.86 -57.98
CA PRO A 9 -94.55 40.32 -56.70
C PRO A 9 -95.31 41.52 -56.08
N PHE A 10 -94.85 41.98 -54.91
CA PHE A 10 -95.11 43.34 -54.42
C PHE A 10 -93.95 43.80 -53.50
N ALA A 11 -93.41 44.98 -53.78
CA ALA A 11 -92.32 45.61 -53.04
C ALA A 11 -92.89 46.53 -51.93
N ILE A 12 -92.20 46.66 -50.79
CA ILE A 12 -91.99 47.93 -50.05
C ILE A 12 -91.13 47.71 -48.78
N PHE A 13 -89.96 48.34 -48.81
CA PHE A 13 -89.21 49.09 -47.79
C PHE A 13 -89.02 48.60 -46.33
N LEU A 14 -87.74 48.34 -46.03
CA LEU A 14 -86.96 48.39 -44.77
C LEU A 14 -87.52 49.25 -43.62
N ILE A 15 -87.39 48.74 -42.38
CA ILE A 15 -86.56 49.34 -41.29
C ILE A 15 -86.01 48.19 -40.41
N PHE A 16 -84.68 48.07 -40.32
CA PHE A 16 -83.97 47.28 -39.32
C PHE A 16 -83.70 48.16 -38.10
N SER A 17 -84.13 47.72 -36.91
CA SER A 17 -83.63 48.25 -35.63
C SER A 17 -82.66 47.21 -35.07
N GLY A 18 -81.37 47.41 -35.35
CA GLY A 18 -80.29 46.75 -34.63
C GLY A 18 -80.07 47.48 -33.31
N CYS A 19 -80.21 46.77 -32.19
CA CYS A 19 -79.56 47.16 -30.95
C CYS A 19 -78.07 46.93 -31.14
N THR A 20 -77.28 48.00 -31.20
CA THR A 20 -75.84 47.93 -31.03
C THR A 20 -75.57 47.80 -29.53
N GLU A 21 -75.14 46.62 -29.11
CA GLU A 21 -74.47 46.43 -27.82
C GLU A 21 -73.08 47.06 -27.97
N GLU A 22 -72.87 48.18 -27.29
CA GLU A 22 -71.60 48.90 -27.28
C GLU A 22 -70.68 48.18 -26.28
N THR A 23 -69.88 47.23 -26.77
CA THR A 23 -68.80 46.64 -25.98
C THR A 23 -67.70 47.68 -25.80
N ILE A 24 -67.45 48.09 -24.55
CA ILE A 24 -66.31 48.93 -24.19
C ILE A 24 -65.04 48.10 -24.44
N GLU A 25 -64.31 48.38 -25.52
CA GLU A 25 -62.94 47.91 -25.69
C GLU A 25 -62.06 48.61 -24.64
N ILE A 26 -61.73 47.91 -23.55
CA ILE A 26 -60.68 48.34 -22.65
C ILE A 26 -59.35 47.94 -23.31
N ASN A 27 -58.82 48.79 -24.19
CA ASN A 27 -57.43 48.67 -24.65
C ASN A 27 -56.52 49.00 -23.47
N GLY A 28 -56.01 47.96 -22.80
CA GLY A 28 -55.16 48.07 -21.64
C GLY A 28 -53.99 47.11 -21.75
N LYS A 29 -52.79 47.63 -21.48
CA LYS A 29 -51.57 46.84 -21.40
C LYS A 29 -51.42 46.25 -20.00
N GLY A 30 -50.84 45.07 -19.92
CA GLY A 30 -50.22 44.53 -18.71
C GLY A 30 -48.72 44.33 -18.93
N SER A 31 -48.04 43.79 -17.93
CA SER A 31 -46.61 43.50 -18.03
C SER A 31 -46.30 42.02 -17.79
N ILE A 32 -45.37 41.48 -18.56
CA ILE A 32 -44.74 40.19 -18.29
C ILE A 32 -43.33 40.47 -17.78
N SER A 33 -43.03 40.06 -16.56
CA SER A 33 -41.68 40.13 -16.00
C SER A 33 -41.18 38.72 -15.70
N GLY A 34 -39.87 38.54 -15.64
CA GLY A 34 -39.34 37.23 -15.34
C GLY A 34 -37.84 37.20 -15.12
N THR A 35 -37.37 36.01 -14.74
CA THR A 35 -35.95 35.73 -14.54
C THR A 35 -35.55 34.51 -15.36
N VAL A 36 -34.35 34.56 -15.94
CA VAL A 36 -33.75 33.43 -16.65
C VAL A 36 -32.49 33.01 -15.92
N VAL A 37 -32.43 31.72 -15.57
CA VAL A 37 -31.27 31.08 -14.92
C VAL A 37 -30.84 29.85 -15.71
N GLN A 38 -29.62 29.39 -15.50
CA GLN A 38 -29.15 28.10 -16.02
C GLN A 38 -29.74 26.94 -15.20
N ASP A 39 -30.21 25.90 -15.89
CA ASP A 39 -30.67 24.66 -15.27
C ASP A 39 -29.50 24.01 -14.50
N ILE A 40 -29.76 23.48 -13.31
CA ILE A 40 -28.78 22.94 -12.32
C ILE A 40 -28.05 23.99 -11.48
N THR A 41 -27.32 24.94 -12.08
CA THR A 41 -26.47 25.88 -11.30
C THR A 41 -27.26 27.06 -10.73
N PHE A 42 -28.44 27.35 -11.28
CA PHE A 42 -29.27 28.51 -10.97
C PHE A 42 -28.57 29.86 -11.13
N GLU A 43 -27.48 29.92 -11.91
CA GLU A 43 -26.80 31.17 -12.22
C GLU A 43 -27.65 32.03 -13.17
N SER A 44 -27.77 33.33 -12.87
CA SER A 44 -28.52 34.29 -13.69
C SER A 44 -27.92 34.44 -15.09
N LEU A 45 -28.76 34.30 -16.12
CA LEU A 45 -28.32 34.40 -17.52
C LEU A 45 -28.65 35.77 -18.10
N ALA A 46 -27.62 36.59 -18.29
CA ALA A 46 -27.72 37.85 -19.02
C ALA A 46 -27.79 37.66 -20.53
N ASN A 47 -28.33 38.67 -21.23
CA ASN A 47 -28.45 38.73 -22.70
C ASN A 47 -29.25 37.58 -23.34
N VAL A 48 -30.17 36.96 -22.60
CA VAL A 48 -31.13 36.00 -23.14
C VAL A 48 -32.18 36.77 -23.93
N LYS A 49 -32.43 36.38 -25.17
CA LYS A 49 -33.44 37.00 -26.03
C LYS A 49 -34.82 36.49 -25.63
N ILE A 50 -35.69 37.42 -25.23
CA ILE A 50 -37.08 37.12 -24.87
C ILE A 50 -38.02 37.63 -25.96
N SER A 51 -38.84 36.74 -26.49
CA SER A 51 -39.86 37.04 -27.51
C SER A 51 -41.18 36.36 -27.16
N THR A 52 -42.29 36.74 -27.79
CA THR A 52 -43.62 36.21 -27.47
C THR A 52 -44.39 35.78 -28.71
N ASN A 53 -45.42 34.96 -28.53
CA ASN A 53 -46.41 34.62 -29.55
C ASN A 53 -47.83 34.67 -28.93
N PRO A 54 -48.76 35.54 -29.39
CA PRO A 54 -48.65 36.50 -30.51
C PRO A 54 -47.51 37.51 -30.33
N SER A 55 -46.90 37.95 -31.43
CA SER A 55 -45.65 38.73 -31.39
C SER A 55 -45.81 40.09 -30.71
N SER A 56 -45.03 40.33 -29.65
CA SER A 56 -44.80 41.65 -29.04
C SER A 56 -43.42 42.22 -29.37
N ASN A 57 -43.00 43.25 -28.62
CA ASN A 57 -41.60 43.66 -28.58
C ASN A 57 -40.70 42.53 -28.05
N THR A 58 -39.44 42.52 -28.49
CA THR A 58 -38.39 41.61 -28.00
C THR A 58 -37.49 42.38 -27.05
N VAL A 59 -37.12 41.75 -25.93
CA VAL A 59 -36.17 42.31 -24.95
C VAL A 59 -35.05 41.32 -24.68
N PHE A 60 -34.01 41.78 -23.99
CA PHE A 60 -32.93 40.94 -23.49
C PHE A 60 -32.88 41.01 -21.96
N THR A 61 -32.49 39.91 -21.32
CA THR A 61 -32.28 39.91 -19.87
C THR A 61 -31.07 40.77 -19.47
N ASP A 62 -31.16 41.41 -18.31
CA ASP A 62 -30.08 42.18 -17.69
C ASP A 62 -29.03 41.28 -17.00
N ALA A 63 -28.05 41.88 -16.31
CA ALA A 63 -26.97 41.16 -15.62
C ALA A 63 -27.48 40.22 -14.52
N ASP A 64 -28.66 40.49 -13.95
CA ASP A 64 -29.31 39.66 -12.93
C ASP A 64 -30.25 38.62 -13.55
N GLY A 65 -30.27 38.50 -14.89
CA GLY A 65 -31.13 37.58 -15.63
C GLY A 65 -32.58 38.04 -15.73
N ARG A 66 -32.89 39.30 -15.39
CA ARG A 66 -34.27 39.81 -15.33
C ARG A 66 -34.71 40.45 -16.63
N PHE A 67 -36.00 40.36 -16.94
CA PHE A 67 -36.61 41.09 -18.06
C PHE A 67 -38.03 41.58 -17.72
N THR A 68 -38.49 42.58 -18.46
CA THR A 68 -39.88 43.07 -18.43
C THR A 68 -40.35 43.44 -19.83
N LEU A 69 -41.58 43.06 -20.17
CA LEU A 69 -42.27 43.33 -21.43
C LEU A 69 -43.64 43.94 -21.15
N GLU A 70 -43.97 45.07 -21.79
CA GLU A 70 -45.34 45.58 -21.82
C GLU A 70 -46.08 45.04 -23.04
N VAL A 71 -47.20 44.35 -22.82
CA VAL A 71 -47.99 43.70 -23.87
C VAL A 71 -49.49 43.96 -23.66
N GLU A 72 -50.29 43.85 -24.72
CA GLU A 72 -51.75 43.94 -24.60
C GLU A 72 -52.28 42.74 -23.80
N SER A 73 -53.42 42.89 -23.12
CA SER A 73 -54.02 41.77 -22.38
C SER A 73 -54.32 40.57 -23.27
N GLY A 74 -54.06 39.37 -22.74
CA GLY A 74 -54.18 38.12 -23.50
C GLY A 74 -53.16 37.06 -23.06
N THR A 75 -53.24 35.89 -23.69
CA THR A 75 -52.33 34.76 -23.43
C THR A 75 -51.16 34.77 -24.39
N TYR A 76 -49.94 34.67 -23.87
CA TYR A 76 -48.70 34.64 -24.64
C TYR A 76 -47.90 33.37 -24.34
N ALA A 77 -47.31 32.78 -25.38
CA ALA A 77 -46.17 31.90 -25.22
C ALA A 77 -44.90 32.74 -25.26
N VAL A 78 -44.25 32.91 -24.11
CA VAL A 78 -42.99 33.63 -23.92
C VAL A 78 -41.85 32.67 -24.23
N LYS A 79 -40.95 33.04 -25.12
CA LYS A 79 -39.81 32.26 -25.59
C LYS A 79 -38.51 32.87 -25.10
N ALA A 80 -37.68 32.06 -24.45
CA ALA A 80 -36.30 32.39 -24.09
C ALA A 80 -35.32 31.70 -25.06
N GLU A 81 -34.40 32.47 -25.64
CA GLU A 81 -33.40 31.97 -26.58
C GLU A 81 -32.03 32.60 -26.31
N LYS A 82 -31.02 31.76 -26.10
CA LYS A 82 -29.62 32.15 -25.95
C LYS A 82 -28.75 31.10 -26.64
N ASP A 83 -27.70 31.57 -27.31
CA ASP A 83 -26.74 30.67 -27.96
C ASP A 83 -26.06 29.77 -26.92
N GLY A 84 -25.87 28.49 -27.25
CA GLY A 84 -25.38 27.47 -26.32
C GLY A 84 -26.44 26.85 -25.38
N PHE A 85 -27.70 27.28 -25.44
CA PHE A 85 -28.80 26.74 -24.62
C PHE A 85 -29.93 26.17 -25.48
N LEU A 86 -30.68 25.21 -24.93
CA LEU A 86 -31.94 24.77 -25.50
C LEU A 86 -32.98 25.90 -25.39
N VAL A 87 -33.76 26.06 -26.45
CA VAL A 87 -34.84 27.05 -26.49
C VAL A 87 -36.00 26.59 -25.60
N GLU A 88 -36.52 27.48 -24.77
CA GLU A 88 -37.60 27.19 -23.83
C GLU A 88 -38.79 28.16 -23.96
N PHE A 89 -39.97 27.70 -23.56
CA PHE A 89 -41.22 28.43 -23.67
C PHE A 89 -42.03 28.35 -22.38
N GLU A 90 -42.54 29.50 -21.92
CA GLU A 90 -43.44 29.63 -20.79
C GLU A 90 -44.75 30.30 -21.19
N SER A 91 -45.84 29.96 -20.49
CA SER A 91 -47.16 30.57 -20.72
C SER A 91 -47.39 31.75 -19.79
N ALA A 92 -47.84 32.89 -20.31
CA ALA A 92 -48.19 34.06 -19.52
C ALA A 92 -49.59 34.57 -19.90
N ASP A 93 -50.50 34.61 -18.93
CA ASP A 93 -51.84 35.18 -19.07
C ASP A 93 -51.87 36.62 -18.52
N VAL A 94 -51.94 37.61 -19.40
CA VAL A 94 -51.79 39.03 -19.05
C VAL A 94 -53.15 39.71 -18.90
N GLU A 95 -53.40 40.27 -17.72
CA GLU A 95 -54.55 41.14 -17.43
C GLU A 95 -54.16 42.62 -17.44
N ILE A 96 -55.16 43.50 -17.59
CA ILE A 96 -54.93 44.94 -17.72
C ILE A 96 -54.43 45.54 -16.41
N GLY A 97 -53.26 46.18 -16.44
CA GLY A 97 -52.66 46.82 -15.27
C GLY A 97 -52.02 45.86 -14.27
N GLU A 98 -52.01 44.56 -14.56
CA GLU A 98 -51.41 43.52 -13.73
C GLU A 98 -50.05 43.07 -14.28
N GLU A 99 -49.22 42.53 -13.39
CA GLU A 99 -47.92 41.95 -13.73
C GLU A 99 -48.00 40.41 -13.67
N THR A 100 -47.59 39.75 -14.75
CA THR A 100 -47.45 38.29 -14.83
C THR A 100 -45.98 37.91 -14.73
N LEU A 101 -45.67 36.96 -13.83
CA LEU A 101 -44.30 36.50 -13.61
C LEU A 101 -44.06 35.14 -14.28
N VAL A 102 -42.94 35.02 -15.00
CA VAL A 102 -42.44 33.76 -15.57
C VAL A 102 -40.99 33.52 -15.19
N VAL A 103 -40.59 32.26 -15.08
CA VAL A 103 -39.21 31.86 -14.75
C VAL A 103 -38.76 30.84 -15.79
N PHE A 104 -37.55 31.01 -16.33
CA PHE A 104 -36.93 30.08 -17.27
C PHE A 104 -35.69 29.45 -16.65
N GLU A 105 -35.54 28.13 -16.81
CA GLU A 105 -34.38 27.34 -16.36
C GLU A 105 -33.72 26.71 -17.60
N LEU A 106 -32.86 27.49 -18.27
CA LEU A 106 -32.31 27.07 -19.56
C LEU A 106 -31.26 25.97 -19.41
N GLN A 107 -31.49 24.86 -20.08
CA GLN A 107 -30.53 23.77 -20.23
C GLN A 107 -29.46 24.08 -21.27
N VAL A 108 -28.20 23.75 -20.97
CA VAL A 108 -27.09 23.84 -21.95
C VAL A 108 -27.35 22.87 -23.11
N SER A 109 -27.11 23.32 -24.34
CA SER A 109 -27.23 22.49 -25.53
C SER A 109 -25.95 21.69 -25.74
N THR A 110 -25.99 20.38 -25.47
CA THR A 110 -24.86 19.45 -25.70
C THR A 110 -24.79 18.88 -27.11
N ALA A 111 -25.70 19.28 -28.01
CA ALA A 111 -25.85 18.69 -29.34
C ALA A 111 -24.63 18.87 -30.26
N ASN A 112 -23.75 19.82 -29.95
CA ASN A 112 -22.53 20.11 -30.72
C ASN A 112 -21.23 19.91 -29.90
N ASN A 113 -21.31 19.40 -28.66
CA ASN A 113 -20.12 19.13 -27.84
C ASN A 113 -19.23 18.09 -28.51
N LYS A 114 -17.92 18.29 -28.48
CA LYS A 114 -16.96 17.32 -28.99
C LYS A 114 -16.43 16.46 -27.85
N PRO A 115 -16.14 15.18 -28.10
CA PRO A 115 -15.49 14.37 -27.10
C PRO A 115 -14.05 14.86 -26.86
N PRO A 116 -13.48 14.59 -25.68
CA PRO A 116 -12.10 14.88 -25.37
C PRO A 116 -11.14 14.10 -26.29
N SER A 117 -9.89 14.57 -26.39
CA SER A 117 -8.83 13.84 -27.08
C SER A 117 -8.51 12.54 -26.35
N SER A 118 -8.18 11.47 -27.10
CA SER A 118 -7.62 10.26 -26.51
C SER A 118 -6.41 10.59 -25.62
N PRO A 119 -6.39 10.13 -24.35
CA PRO A 119 -5.24 10.38 -23.48
C PRO A 119 -3.97 9.78 -24.08
N THR A 120 -2.88 10.53 -24.01
CA THR A 120 -1.54 10.11 -24.42
C THR A 120 -0.71 9.82 -23.18
N LEU A 121 -0.30 8.57 -23.01
CA LEU A 121 0.45 8.12 -21.85
C LEU A 121 1.93 8.52 -21.98
N THR A 122 2.44 9.30 -21.04
CA THR A 122 3.80 9.89 -21.13
C THR A 122 4.79 9.22 -20.19
N THR A 123 4.39 8.89 -18.97
CA THR A 123 5.22 8.19 -17.98
C THR A 123 4.41 7.11 -17.27
N PRO A 124 4.93 5.88 -17.12
CA PRO A 124 6.03 5.29 -17.86
C PRO A 124 5.70 5.21 -19.37
N VAL A 125 6.72 5.37 -20.22
CA VAL A 125 6.58 5.10 -21.65
C VAL A 125 6.28 3.63 -21.91
N ASP A 126 5.67 3.33 -23.05
CA ASP A 126 5.36 1.95 -23.43
C ASP A 126 6.62 1.07 -23.47
N ASP A 127 6.51 -0.13 -22.93
CA ASP A 127 7.56 -1.13 -22.70
C ASP A 127 8.76 -0.63 -21.85
N ALA A 128 8.57 0.38 -21.00
CA ALA A 128 9.61 0.82 -20.07
C ALA A 128 10.08 -0.33 -19.16
N MET A 129 11.38 -0.38 -18.89
CA MET A 129 12.00 -1.33 -17.97
C MET A 129 12.59 -0.58 -16.77
N ASP A 130 12.86 -1.31 -15.69
CA ASP A 130 13.48 -0.78 -14.47
C ASP A 130 12.72 0.42 -13.88
N VAL A 131 11.40 0.41 -14.00
CA VAL A 131 10.55 1.43 -13.38
C VAL A 131 10.59 1.27 -11.85
N PRO A 132 10.86 2.33 -11.07
CA PRO A 132 10.83 2.26 -9.61
C PRO A 132 9.48 1.75 -9.09
N VAL A 133 9.49 1.07 -7.94
CA VAL A 133 8.25 0.56 -7.33
C VAL A 133 7.35 1.68 -6.79
N GLU A 134 7.90 2.83 -6.43
CA GLU A 134 7.14 4.06 -6.21
C GLU A 134 7.26 4.92 -7.46
N THR A 135 6.17 5.07 -8.22
CA THR A 135 6.20 5.79 -9.50
C THR A 135 4.94 6.63 -9.71
N THR A 136 5.02 7.58 -10.62
CA THR A 136 3.89 8.43 -11.03
C THR A 136 3.51 8.05 -12.46
N LEU A 137 2.24 7.78 -12.67
CA LEU A 137 1.64 7.60 -13.99
C LEU A 137 1.22 8.97 -14.51
N ASP A 138 1.75 9.41 -15.65
CA ASP A 138 1.48 10.70 -16.27
C ASP A 138 0.82 10.52 -17.64
N TRP A 139 -0.14 11.38 -17.95
CA TRP A 139 -0.78 11.42 -19.27
C TRP A 139 -1.14 12.84 -19.70
N GLU A 140 -1.47 12.99 -20.99
CA GLU A 140 -1.97 14.24 -21.55
C GLU A 140 -3.31 14.02 -22.25
N ALA A 141 -4.31 14.85 -21.93
CA ALA A 141 -5.60 14.92 -22.62
C ALA A 141 -6.04 16.38 -22.70
N THR A 142 -6.82 16.70 -23.73
CA THR A 142 -7.35 18.04 -23.99
C THR A 142 -8.81 17.93 -24.42
N ASP A 143 -9.60 18.92 -24.05
CA ASP A 143 -10.93 19.13 -24.57
C ASP A 143 -10.95 20.40 -25.44
N VAL A 144 -11.65 20.35 -26.58
CA VAL A 144 -11.71 21.49 -27.52
C VAL A 144 -12.71 22.55 -27.07
N ASP A 145 -13.72 22.13 -26.33
CA ASP A 145 -14.78 22.98 -25.78
C ASP A 145 -14.44 23.44 -24.34
N GLU A 146 -13.26 23.05 -23.83
CA GLU A 146 -12.70 23.40 -22.51
C GLU A 146 -13.55 22.90 -21.32
N ASP A 147 -14.25 21.77 -21.52
CA ASP A 147 -14.98 21.08 -20.46
C ASP A 147 -14.02 20.49 -19.40
N ASP A 148 -14.51 20.39 -18.16
CA ASP A 148 -13.77 19.74 -17.07
C ASP A 148 -13.62 18.25 -17.35
N LEU A 149 -12.40 17.74 -17.22
CA LEU A 149 -12.07 16.34 -17.49
C LEU A 149 -11.87 15.54 -16.20
N THR A 150 -12.45 14.36 -16.18
CA THR A 150 -12.25 13.36 -15.14
C THR A 150 -11.64 12.10 -15.73
N TYR A 151 -10.78 11.43 -14.95
CA TYR A 151 -10.03 10.27 -15.41
C TYR A 151 -10.31 9.04 -14.55
N THR A 152 -10.32 7.88 -15.21
CA THR A 152 -10.22 6.57 -14.58
C THR A 152 -8.95 5.88 -15.07
N VAL A 153 -8.12 5.40 -14.15
CA VAL A 153 -6.91 4.63 -14.47
C VAL A 153 -7.14 3.16 -14.12
N GLU A 154 -6.97 2.28 -15.10
CA GLU A 154 -6.92 0.84 -14.88
C GLU A 154 -5.45 0.38 -14.88
N LEU A 155 -5.00 -0.26 -13.80
CA LEU A 155 -3.64 -0.77 -13.64
C LEU A 155 -3.68 -2.28 -13.34
N ARG A 156 -3.17 -3.09 -14.25
CA ARG A 156 -3.18 -4.56 -14.16
C ARG A 156 -1.80 -5.12 -13.87
N ASN A 157 -1.69 -5.92 -12.82
CA ASN A 157 -0.50 -6.70 -12.48
C ASN A 157 -0.47 -8.01 -13.29
N ALA A 158 0.57 -8.23 -14.09
CA ALA A 158 0.68 -9.41 -14.96
C ALA A 158 0.88 -10.73 -14.19
N ASN A 159 1.50 -10.69 -13.00
CA ASN A 159 1.81 -11.86 -12.19
C ASN A 159 0.59 -12.40 -11.45
N SER A 160 -0.15 -11.52 -10.77
CA SER A 160 -1.35 -11.87 -10.00
C SER A 160 -2.64 -11.89 -10.84
N ASN A 161 -2.61 -11.24 -12.01
CA ASN A 161 -3.77 -10.94 -12.83
C ASN A 161 -4.83 -10.05 -12.13
N THR A 162 -4.44 -9.30 -11.10
CA THR A 162 -5.30 -8.32 -10.42
C THR A 162 -5.35 -7.01 -11.20
N VAL A 163 -6.50 -6.35 -11.19
CA VAL A 163 -6.70 -5.01 -11.78
C VAL A 163 -7.10 -4.06 -10.67
N GLU A 164 -6.33 -2.99 -10.50
CA GLU A 164 -6.66 -1.86 -9.66
C GLU A 164 -7.29 -0.77 -10.53
N VAL A 165 -8.37 -0.18 -10.03
CA VAL A 165 -9.14 0.84 -10.75
C VAL A 165 -9.20 2.07 -9.85
N PHE A 166 -8.67 3.18 -10.35
CA PHE A 166 -8.67 4.48 -9.69
C PHE A 166 -9.64 5.39 -10.45
N THR A 167 -10.68 5.89 -9.79
CA THR A 167 -11.74 6.72 -10.39
C THR A 167 -11.68 8.15 -9.86
N ASP A 168 -12.45 9.04 -10.48
CA ASP A 168 -12.67 10.42 -10.01
C ASP A 168 -11.38 11.23 -9.90
N ILE A 169 -10.42 11.00 -10.80
CA ILE A 169 -9.15 11.72 -10.84
C ILE A 169 -9.35 13.01 -11.66
N GLU A 170 -8.97 14.17 -11.10
CA GLU A 170 -9.11 15.48 -11.73
C GLU A 170 -7.79 16.02 -12.32
N THR A 171 -6.66 15.37 -12.03
CA THR A 171 -5.32 15.73 -12.51
C THR A 171 -4.77 14.70 -13.48
N SER A 172 -3.91 15.10 -14.42
CA SER A 172 -3.33 14.17 -15.40
C SER A 172 -2.12 13.37 -14.87
N GLU A 173 -2.11 13.07 -13.58
CA GLU A 173 -1.06 12.33 -12.87
C GLU A 173 -1.67 11.44 -11.76
N LEU A 174 -1.03 10.30 -11.47
CA LEU A 174 -1.41 9.38 -10.41
C LEU A 174 -0.16 8.71 -9.78
N GLU A 175 0.07 8.91 -8.49
CA GLU A 175 1.11 8.19 -7.74
C GLU A 175 0.65 6.76 -7.39
N VAL A 176 1.51 5.78 -7.63
CA VAL A 176 1.25 4.35 -7.38
C VAL A 176 2.44 3.66 -6.71
N SER A 177 2.13 2.72 -5.81
CA SER A 177 3.10 1.82 -5.17
C SER A 177 2.95 0.41 -5.74
N LEU A 178 4.04 -0.14 -6.27
CA LEU A 178 4.06 -1.34 -7.10
C LEU A 178 4.88 -2.47 -6.49
N GLN A 179 4.73 -3.66 -7.04
CA GLN A 179 5.56 -4.82 -6.72
C GLN A 179 6.84 -4.83 -7.57
N TYR A 180 7.95 -5.26 -6.97
CA TYR A 180 9.22 -5.53 -7.68
C TYR A 180 9.05 -6.58 -8.78
N GLN A 181 9.94 -6.55 -9.78
CA GLN A 181 10.05 -7.54 -10.84
C GLN A 181 8.70 -7.92 -11.48
N THR A 182 7.84 -6.92 -11.69
CA THR A 182 6.46 -7.13 -12.12
C THR A 182 6.16 -6.28 -13.33
N THR A 183 5.60 -6.92 -14.36
CA THR A 183 5.04 -6.20 -15.51
C THR A 183 3.64 -5.70 -15.18
N TYR A 184 3.39 -4.43 -15.45
CA TYR A 184 2.09 -3.80 -15.35
C TYR A 184 1.58 -3.40 -16.73
N PHE A 185 0.27 -3.52 -16.93
CA PHE A 185 -0.44 -2.96 -18.07
C PHE A 185 -1.36 -1.86 -17.57
N TRP A 186 -1.38 -0.70 -18.22
CA TRP A 186 -2.18 0.41 -17.77
C TRP A 186 -2.84 1.18 -18.91
N GLN A 187 -4.02 1.72 -18.62
CA GLN A 187 -4.85 2.48 -19.54
C GLN A 187 -5.56 3.60 -18.79
N VAL A 188 -5.71 4.74 -19.46
CA VAL A 188 -6.47 5.89 -18.95
C VAL A 188 -7.75 6.04 -19.76
N ILE A 189 -8.85 6.22 -19.06
CA ILE A 189 -10.18 6.53 -19.58
C ILE A 189 -10.47 7.97 -19.20
N VAL A 190 -10.84 8.82 -20.16
CA VAL A 190 -11.22 10.22 -19.91
C VAL A 190 -12.70 10.44 -20.20
N GLU A 191 -13.35 11.21 -19.33
CA GLU A 191 -14.76 11.61 -19.41
C GLU A 191 -14.88 13.12 -19.24
N ASP A 192 -15.75 13.75 -20.04
CA ASP A 192 -16.13 15.18 -19.99
C ASP A 192 -17.54 15.38 -19.39
N GLY A 193 -18.19 14.30 -18.95
CA GLY A 193 -19.57 14.29 -18.43
C GLY A 193 -20.68 14.44 -19.48
N ILE A 194 -20.34 14.59 -20.77
CA ILE A 194 -21.28 14.87 -21.86
C ILE A 194 -21.23 13.77 -22.93
N ASN A 195 -20.02 13.45 -23.40
CA ASN A 195 -19.76 12.48 -24.44
C ASN A 195 -19.45 11.09 -23.87
N PRO A 196 -19.53 10.03 -24.69
CA PRO A 196 -19.04 8.71 -24.29
C PRO A 196 -17.54 8.73 -23.93
N PRO A 197 -17.10 7.93 -22.96
CA PRO A 197 -15.71 7.91 -22.51
C PRO A 197 -14.73 7.56 -23.62
N VAL A 198 -13.55 8.20 -23.61
CA VAL A 198 -12.47 7.95 -24.56
C VAL A 198 -11.30 7.26 -23.87
N LEU A 199 -10.76 6.21 -24.48
CA LEU A 199 -9.70 5.38 -23.89
C LEU A 199 -8.36 5.65 -24.57
N SER A 200 -7.28 5.62 -23.79
CA SER A 200 -5.90 5.63 -24.30
C SER A 200 -5.53 4.32 -24.99
N THR A 201 -4.35 4.27 -25.60
CA THR A 201 -3.69 2.98 -25.88
C THR A 201 -3.36 2.27 -24.58
N LEU A 202 -3.29 0.94 -24.62
CA LEU A 202 -2.80 0.14 -23.50
C LEU A 202 -1.27 0.16 -23.54
N ASN A 203 -0.64 0.69 -22.51
CA ASN A 203 0.82 0.64 -22.36
C ASN A 203 1.22 -0.45 -21.36
N SER A 204 2.46 -0.92 -21.49
CA SER A 204 3.09 -1.80 -20.52
C SER A 204 4.38 -1.22 -19.95
N PHE A 205 4.75 -1.62 -18.74
CA PHE A 205 6.09 -1.38 -18.20
C PHE A 205 6.46 -2.46 -17.18
N THR A 206 7.75 -2.61 -16.89
CA THR A 206 8.26 -3.58 -15.92
C THR A 206 9.05 -2.86 -14.83
N THR A 207 8.75 -3.20 -13.58
CA THR A 207 9.43 -2.62 -12.42
C THR A 207 10.82 -3.21 -12.21
N VAL A 208 11.66 -2.47 -11.47
CA VAL A 208 13.00 -2.91 -11.06
C VAL A 208 13.00 -4.29 -10.39
N ASP A 209 14.10 -5.02 -10.56
CA ASP A 209 14.34 -6.29 -9.87
C ASP A 209 14.30 -6.11 -8.34
N PHE A 210 13.93 -7.19 -7.64
CA PHE A 210 13.99 -7.21 -6.18
C PHE A 210 15.46 -7.13 -5.72
N PRO A 211 15.82 -6.24 -4.78
CA PRO A 211 17.21 -6.06 -4.36
C PRO A 211 17.81 -7.33 -3.75
N ILE A 212 19.10 -7.55 -3.99
CA ILE A 212 19.81 -8.68 -3.36
C ILE A 212 20.11 -8.30 -1.91
N ASN A 213 19.32 -8.84 -0.98
CA ASN A 213 19.53 -8.60 0.44
C ASN A 213 20.79 -9.32 0.94
N THR A 214 21.86 -8.56 1.23
CA THR A 214 23.06 -9.05 1.92
C THR A 214 22.77 -9.29 3.40
N TYR A 215 22.06 -8.37 4.04
CA TYR A 215 21.76 -8.39 5.47
C TYR A 215 20.29 -8.69 5.69
N HIS A 216 19.97 -9.53 6.68
CA HIS A 216 18.61 -9.71 7.16
C HIS A 216 18.55 -9.37 8.64
N PHE A 217 17.51 -8.69 9.07
CA PHE A 217 17.40 -8.21 10.44
C PHE A 217 15.97 -7.92 10.83
N VAL A 218 15.78 -7.54 12.09
CA VAL A 218 14.47 -7.26 12.68
C VAL A 218 14.41 -5.80 13.13
N ARG A 219 13.29 -5.13 12.84
CA ARG A 219 12.90 -3.85 13.46
C ARG A 219 11.58 -4.04 14.21
N LYS A 220 11.36 -3.21 15.23
CA LYS A 220 10.10 -3.19 15.97
C LYS A 220 9.18 -2.11 15.43
N ASN A 221 8.04 -2.53 14.89
CA ASN A 221 6.99 -1.66 14.36
C ASN A 221 5.76 -1.74 15.28
N GLY A 222 5.65 -0.78 16.21
CA GLY A 222 4.63 -0.82 17.27
C GLY A 222 4.87 -1.98 18.23
N ALA A 223 3.91 -2.91 18.30
CA ALA A 223 4.01 -4.11 19.15
C ALA A 223 4.66 -5.30 18.43
N ASN A 224 4.78 -5.26 17.09
CA ASN A 224 5.22 -6.37 16.28
C ASN A 224 6.67 -6.18 15.82
N ASN A 225 7.39 -7.29 15.75
CA ASN A 225 8.66 -7.41 15.06
C ASN A 225 8.40 -7.64 13.56
N VAL A 226 9.21 -6.98 12.73
CA VAL A 226 9.16 -7.06 11.27
C VAL A 226 10.56 -7.38 10.77
N ILE A 227 10.65 -8.37 9.90
CA ILE A 227 11.88 -8.78 9.24
C ILE A 227 12.11 -7.89 8.01
N TYR A 228 13.32 -7.38 7.89
CA TYR A 228 13.81 -6.57 6.78
C TYR A 228 15.00 -7.26 6.11
N GLY A 229 15.18 -6.99 4.83
CA GLY A 229 16.41 -7.23 4.09
C GLY A 229 17.06 -5.91 3.70
N ALA A 230 18.38 -5.88 3.58
CA ALA A 230 19.13 -4.74 3.03
C ALA A 230 20.29 -5.20 2.15
N ASP A 231 20.59 -4.45 1.10
CA ASP A 231 21.78 -4.63 0.26
C ASP A 231 23.04 -3.99 0.88
N ASP A 232 24.16 -4.02 0.15
CA ASP A 232 25.44 -3.45 0.59
C ASP A 232 25.43 -1.90 0.62
N GLU A 233 24.49 -1.29 -0.10
CA GLU A 233 24.23 0.15 -0.13
C GLU A 233 23.20 0.60 0.93
N GLU A 234 22.79 -0.31 1.83
CA GLU A 234 21.82 -0.08 2.92
C GLU A 234 20.40 0.24 2.42
N ASN A 235 20.04 -0.11 1.18
CA ASN A 235 18.66 -0.02 0.72
C ASN A 235 17.82 -1.11 1.38
N GLU A 236 16.86 -0.70 2.21
CA GLU A 236 16.06 -1.62 3.03
C GLU A 236 14.71 -1.96 2.39
N VAL A 237 14.28 -3.21 2.54
CA VAL A 237 12.94 -3.69 2.16
C VAL A 237 12.32 -4.54 3.27
N ALA A 238 11.05 -4.29 3.58
CA ALA A 238 10.31 -5.10 4.56
C ALA A 238 9.90 -6.44 3.92
N LEU A 239 10.34 -7.56 4.51
CA LEU A 239 10.06 -8.91 4.03
C LEU A 239 8.81 -9.53 4.67
N THR A 240 8.30 -8.94 5.75
CA THR A 240 7.12 -9.44 6.46
C THR A 240 6.13 -8.32 6.76
N ASN A 241 4.86 -8.69 6.89
CA ASN A 241 3.79 -7.73 7.16
C ASN A 241 3.85 -7.22 8.61
N SER A 242 3.74 -5.89 8.79
CA SER A 242 3.77 -5.21 10.08
C SER A 242 2.64 -5.56 11.05
N ASN A 243 1.56 -6.17 10.57
CA ASN A 243 0.46 -6.67 11.39
C ASN A 243 0.74 -8.06 11.99
N THR A 244 1.84 -8.71 11.60
CA THR A 244 2.25 -10.02 12.11
C THR A 244 3.59 -9.92 12.83
N ASN A 245 3.69 -10.49 14.02
CA ASN A 245 4.94 -10.54 14.76
C ASN A 245 5.87 -11.63 14.17
N SER A 246 6.89 -11.23 13.40
CA SER A 246 7.86 -12.12 12.74
C SER A 246 9.29 -11.71 13.11
N TRP A 247 10.16 -12.66 13.47
CA TRP A 247 11.52 -12.37 13.94
C TRP A 247 12.48 -13.55 13.70
N ARG A 248 13.77 -13.39 14.04
CA ARG A 248 14.85 -14.38 13.87
C ARG A 248 14.96 -14.94 12.45
N PRO A 249 15.28 -14.10 11.45
CA PRO A 249 15.54 -14.58 10.09
C PRO A 249 16.84 -15.41 10.05
N ARG A 250 16.81 -16.49 9.29
CA ARG A 250 17.97 -17.30 8.91
C ARG A 250 17.89 -17.61 7.43
N VAL A 251 18.86 -17.15 6.67
CA VAL A 251 18.93 -17.31 5.22
C VAL A 251 19.59 -18.62 4.87
N ASN A 252 19.11 -19.27 3.82
CA ASN A 252 19.83 -20.32 3.13
C ASN A 252 19.82 -20.05 1.62
N ARG A 253 20.96 -19.55 1.11
CA ARG A 253 21.11 -19.19 -0.30
C ARG A 253 21.12 -20.40 -1.24
N THR A 254 21.43 -21.61 -0.74
CA THR A 254 21.41 -22.84 -1.57
C THR A 254 20.00 -23.16 -2.07
N VAL A 255 18.99 -22.89 -1.24
CA VAL A 255 17.58 -23.12 -1.57
C VAL A 255 16.78 -21.82 -1.78
N SER A 256 17.45 -20.66 -1.75
CA SER A 256 16.85 -19.33 -1.88
C SER A 256 15.66 -19.09 -0.94
N LYS A 257 15.81 -19.48 0.34
CA LYS A 257 14.77 -19.31 1.36
C LYS A 257 15.28 -18.59 2.60
N VAL A 258 14.36 -17.96 3.31
CA VAL A 258 14.54 -17.46 4.68
C VAL A 258 13.64 -18.29 5.60
N ALA A 259 14.22 -18.86 6.66
CA ALA A 259 13.48 -19.43 7.79
C ALA A 259 13.34 -18.37 8.88
N PHE A 260 12.22 -18.35 9.57
CA PHE A 260 11.98 -17.37 10.62
C PHE A 260 10.91 -17.83 11.62
N LEU A 261 10.81 -17.12 12.73
CA LEU A 261 9.81 -17.34 13.77
C LEU A 261 8.65 -16.36 13.62
N ARG A 262 7.42 -16.85 13.80
CA ARG A 262 6.22 -16.00 13.81
C ARG A 262 5.20 -16.48 14.83
N ASN A 263 4.49 -15.54 15.44
CA ASN A 263 3.39 -15.86 16.36
C ASN A 263 2.15 -16.34 15.61
N VAL A 264 1.61 -17.49 16.04
CA VAL A 264 0.31 -18.02 15.62
C VAL A 264 -0.50 -18.31 16.89
N GLY A 265 -1.43 -17.39 17.21
CA GLY A 265 -2.09 -17.39 18.52
C GLY A 265 -1.08 -17.09 19.64
N ALA A 266 -1.00 -17.96 20.63
CA ALA A 266 -0.09 -17.82 21.78
C ALA A 266 1.29 -18.48 21.57
N ASN A 267 1.50 -19.17 20.44
CA ASN A 267 2.70 -19.97 20.20
C ASN A 267 3.58 -19.34 19.11
N ALA A 268 4.89 -19.46 19.27
CA ALA A 268 5.83 -19.24 18.19
C ALA A 268 5.90 -20.49 17.31
N GLN A 269 5.81 -20.28 15.99
CA GLN A 269 5.92 -21.33 14.99
C GLN A 269 7.03 -20.96 14.00
N LEU A 270 7.63 -21.99 13.41
CA LEU A 270 8.62 -21.91 12.35
C LEU A 270 7.93 -21.68 11.00
N PHE A 271 8.43 -20.71 10.25
CA PHE A 271 7.99 -20.38 8.90
C PHE A 271 9.16 -20.34 7.93
N THR A 272 8.85 -20.42 6.64
CA THR A 272 9.78 -20.12 5.54
C THR A 272 9.15 -19.14 4.56
N MET A 273 9.96 -18.36 3.86
CA MET A 273 9.59 -17.50 2.74
C MET A 273 10.70 -17.49 1.69
N ASP A 274 10.42 -17.00 0.49
CA ASP A 274 11.45 -16.67 -0.50
C ASP A 274 12.31 -15.48 -0.04
N LEU A 275 13.46 -15.25 -0.68
CA LEU A 275 14.37 -14.15 -0.32
C LEU A 275 13.73 -12.76 -0.49
N ASP A 276 12.65 -12.67 -1.27
CA ASP A 276 11.85 -11.47 -1.48
C ASP A 276 10.70 -11.29 -0.48
N GLY A 277 10.54 -12.22 0.47
CA GLY A 277 9.45 -12.24 1.44
C GLY A 277 8.15 -12.88 0.94
N SER A 278 8.10 -13.32 -0.33
CA SER A 278 6.94 -14.00 -0.90
C SER A 278 6.84 -15.48 -0.49
N ASN A 279 5.76 -16.16 -0.89
CA ASN A 279 5.52 -17.58 -0.64
C ASN A 279 5.70 -18.03 0.82
N VAL A 280 5.22 -17.19 1.74
CA VAL A 280 5.28 -17.45 3.19
C VAL A 280 4.50 -18.72 3.55
N ARG A 281 5.16 -19.65 4.24
CA ARG A 281 4.59 -20.95 4.62
C ARG A 281 4.94 -21.30 6.06
N GLN A 282 3.95 -21.73 6.84
CA GLN A 282 4.17 -22.32 8.16
C GLN A 282 4.72 -23.75 8.02
N ILE A 283 5.80 -24.05 8.74
CA ILE A 283 6.50 -25.35 8.69
C ILE A 283 6.17 -26.20 9.91
N SER A 284 6.23 -25.63 11.12
CA SER A 284 5.89 -26.37 12.34
C SER A 284 4.40 -26.29 12.65
N ASN A 285 3.82 -27.36 13.18
CA ASN A 285 2.42 -27.39 13.62
C ASN A 285 2.28 -28.02 15.01
N ASP A 286 2.53 -29.32 15.11
CA ASP A 286 2.28 -30.11 16.33
C ASP A 286 3.21 -29.74 17.49
N VAL A 287 4.47 -29.42 17.18
CA VAL A 287 5.48 -29.04 18.17
C VAL A 287 5.93 -27.60 17.89
N PRO A 288 5.46 -26.61 18.68
CA PRO A 288 5.84 -25.21 18.51
C PRO A 288 7.28 -24.97 19.01
N VAL A 289 7.82 -23.81 18.63
CA VAL A 289 9.08 -23.31 19.15
C VAL A 289 8.86 -22.77 20.56
N VAL A 290 9.61 -23.27 21.53
CA VAL A 290 9.46 -22.90 22.95
C VAL A 290 10.82 -22.80 23.61
N GLY A 291 11.07 -21.68 24.29
CA GLY A 291 12.27 -21.44 25.09
C GLY A 291 11.93 -20.60 26.33
N PHE A 292 12.95 -20.24 27.13
CA PHE A 292 12.75 -19.37 28.30
C PHE A 292 12.36 -17.94 27.90
N ASN A 293 12.91 -17.46 26.78
CA ASN A 293 12.60 -16.19 26.15
C ASN A 293 12.68 -16.38 24.63
N LEU A 294 11.57 -16.13 23.92
CA LEU A 294 11.47 -16.33 22.47
C LEU A 294 12.33 -15.34 21.66
N ASP A 295 12.72 -14.21 22.24
CA ASP A 295 13.67 -13.27 21.61
C ASP A 295 15.10 -13.83 21.63
N GLU A 296 15.41 -14.79 22.49
CA GLU A 296 16.74 -15.40 22.60
C GLU A 296 16.83 -16.72 21.84
N VAL A 297 15.69 -17.26 21.36
CA VAL A 297 15.67 -18.54 20.64
C VAL A 297 16.25 -18.38 19.23
N ASP A 298 17.04 -19.35 18.82
CA ASP A 298 17.60 -19.43 17.47
C ASP A 298 17.24 -20.75 16.76
N ILE A 299 17.29 -20.72 15.43
CA ILE A 299 17.04 -21.84 14.52
C ILE A 299 18.20 -21.96 13.54
N SER A 300 18.37 -23.14 12.91
CA SER A 300 19.44 -23.30 11.93
C SER A 300 19.08 -24.25 10.81
N TRP A 301 19.60 -23.96 9.63
CA TRP A 301 19.42 -24.78 8.44
C TRP A 301 20.42 -25.93 8.42
N SER A 302 20.00 -27.09 7.91
CA SER A 302 20.98 -28.01 7.31
C SER A 302 21.66 -27.32 6.11
N ASN A 303 22.95 -27.55 5.85
CA ASN A 303 23.65 -26.84 4.76
C ASN A 303 22.94 -26.97 3.39
N ASN A 304 22.36 -28.13 3.08
CA ASN A 304 21.65 -28.37 1.82
C ASN A 304 20.20 -27.82 1.80
N GLY A 305 19.76 -27.15 2.87
CA GLY A 305 18.42 -26.58 3.00
C GLY A 305 17.28 -27.60 3.09
N SER A 306 17.56 -28.90 3.30
CA SER A 306 16.51 -29.93 3.37
C SER A 306 15.75 -29.92 4.70
N PHE A 307 16.42 -29.55 5.80
CA PHE A 307 15.86 -29.52 7.14
C PHE A 307 16.15 -28.21 7.85
N ILE A 308 15.30 -27.89 8.81
CA ILE A 308 15.51 -26.81 9.78
C ILE A 308 15.51 -27.44 11.18
N TYR A 309 16.53 -27.10 11.97
CA TYR A 309 16.67 -27.44 13.37
C TYR A 309 16.06 -26.34 14.23
N TYR A 310 15.24 -26.72 15.21
CA TYR A 310 14.61 -25.77 16.12
C TYR A 310 14.39 -26.38 17.51
N PRO A 311 14.47 -25.56 18.58
CA PRO A 311 14.24 -26.03 19.94
C PRO A 311 12.76 -25.99 20.33
N SER A 312 12.40 -26.88 21.24
CA SER A 312 11.14 -26.83 22.00
C SER A 312 11.38 -27.38 23.40
N LEU A 313 11.43 -26.48 24.38
CA LEU A 313 11.80 -26.77 25.77
C LEU A 313 13.21 -27.41 25.86
N ASP A 314 13.31 -28.61 26.43
CA ASP A 314 14.53 -29.37 26.63
C ASP A 314 14.94 -30.22 25.41
N LYS A 315 14.25 -30.05 24.28
CA LYS A 315 14.38 -30.89 23.09
C LYS A 315 14.76 -30.10 21.84
N LEU A 316 15.59 -30.73 21.01
CA LEU A 316 15.95 -30.27 19.68
C LEU A 316 15.23 -31.13 18.64
N TYR A 317 14.47 -30.49 17.77
CA TYR A 317 13.82 -31.14 16.65
C TYR A 317 14.47 -30.73 15.34
N ARG A 318 14.30 -31.57 14.32
CA ARG A 318 14.45 -31.18 12.92
C ARG A 318 13.17 -31.47 12.15
N ILE A 319 12.86 -30.64 11.16
CA ILE A 319 11.70 -30.79 10.30
C ILE A 319 12.09 -30.46 8.85
N ALA A 320 11.48 -31.13 7.88
CA ALA A 320 11.72 -30.83 6.47
C ALA A 320 11.09 -29.49 6.09
N THR A 321 11.61 -28.83 5.06
CA THR A 321 11.10 -27.53 4.57
C THR A 321 9.70 -27.58 4.00
N ASP A 322 9.16 -28.77 3.75
CA ASP A 322 7.77 -28.98 3.39
C ASP A 322 6.85 -29.22 4.59
N GLY A 323 7.36 -29.11 5.82
CA GLY A 323 6.63 -29.35 7.07
C GLY A 323 6.48 -30.83 7.45
N SER A 324 7.06 -31.75 6.67
CA SER A 324 7.02 -33.19 6.98
C SER A 324 8.23 -33.66 7.80
N GLY A 325 8.20 -34.93 8.24
CA GLY A 325 9.40 -35.59 8.77
C GLY A 325 9.92 -35.08 10.12
N LEU A 326 9.05 -34.50 10.96
CA LEU A 326 9.42 -34.05 12.30
C LEU A 326 10.13 -35.16 13.09
N THR A 327 11.36 -34.92 13.50
CA THR A 327 12.23 -35.89 14.18
C THR A 327 12.87 -35.25 15.40
N LEU A 328 12.83 -35.94 16.55
CA LEU A 328 13.61 -35.57 17.73
C LEU A 328 15.08 -35.94 17.51
N VAL A 329 15.97 -34.95 17.63
CA VAL A 329 17.42 -35.10 17.42
C VAL A 329 18.15 -35.27 18.74
N TYR A 330 17.80 -34.46 19.73
CA TYR A 330 18.47 -34.44 21.03
C TYR A 330 17.52 -33.99 22.14
N GLN A 331 17.76 -34.45 23.36
CA GLN A 331 17.07 -34.00 24.58
C GLN A 331 18.09 -33.86 25.70
N THR A 332 18.06 -32.75 26.44
CA THR A 332 18.96 -32.56 27.58
C THR A 332 18.64 -33.55 28.70
N THR A 333 19.66 -34.01 29.42
CA THR A 333 19.49 -35.00 30.50
C THR A 333 19.22 -34.35 31.86
N ASN A 334 19.58 -33.08 32.00
CA ASN A 334 19.40 -32.26 33.21
C ASN A 334 18.09 -31.46 33.20
N GLY A 335 17.33 -31.48 32.09
CA GLY A 335 16.10 -30.71 31.92
C GLY A 335 16.32 -29.24 31.60
N ASN A 336 17.56 -28.82 31.33
CA ASN A 336 17.84 -27.47 30.82
C ASN A 336 17.17 -27.28 29.46
N LEU A 337 16.68 -26.07 29.22
CA LEU A 337 16.07 -25.69 27.97
C LEU A 337 17.14 -25.52 26.91
N ILE A 338 16.88 -26.00 25.70
CA ILE A 338 17.66 -25.68 24.51
C ILE A 338 17.11 -24.36 23.98
N THR A 339 17.99 -23.38 23.80
CA THR A 339 17.57 -22.04 23.33
C THR A 339 18.11 -21.77 21.93
N GLU A 340 19.35 -22.13 21.64
CA GLU A 340 19.95 -21.84 20.35
C GLU A 340 20.56 -23.11 19.76
N VAL A 341 20.54 -23.17 18.44
CA VAL A 341 21.13 -24.23 17.64
C VAL A 341 21.82 -23.62 16.44
N ASP A 342 22.99 -24.15 16.10
CA ASP A 342 23.63 -23.92 14.81
C ASP A 342 24.13 -25.23 14.21
N PHE A 343 23.87 -25.46 12.91
CA PHE A 343 24.29 -26.66 12.19
C PHE A 343 25.31 -26.29 11.12
N ASN A 344 26.43 -27.00 11.10
CA ASN A 344 27.34 -26.99 9.97
C ASN A 344 27.99 -28.36 9.75
N SER A 345 27.79 -28.93 8.57
CA SER A 345 28.46 -30.12 8.05
C SER A 345 28.50 -31.31 9.02
N GLY A 346 27.36 -31.61 9.65
CA GLY A 346 27.19 -32.75 10.57
C GLY A 346 27.56 -32.46 12.03
N VAL A 347 28.03 -31.23 12.34
CA VAL A 347 28.21 -30.73 13.69
C VAL A 347 27.04 -29.82 14.04
N ILE A 348 26.48 -30.01 15.24
CA ILE A 348 25.41 -29.17 15.79
C ILE A 348 25.94 -28.51 17.05
N ALA A 349 26.05 -27.19 17.07
CA ALA A 349 26.27 -26.42 18.29
C ALA A 349 24.94 -26.18 18.99
N LEU A 350 24.92 -26.30 20.32
CA LEU A 350 23.77 -26.04 21.15
C LEU A 350 24.13 -25.11 22.30
N LYS A 351 23.21 -24.20 22.59
CA LYS A 351 23.21 -23.42 23.83
C LYS A 351 22.01 -23.84 24.67
N THR A 352 22.28 -24.18 25.93
CA THR A 352 21.25 -24.54 26.91
C THR A 352 21.29 -23.64 28.14
N ASN A 353 20.18 -23.54 28.86
CA ASN A 353 20.07 -22.75 30.10
C ASN A 353 18.92 -23.23 30.98
N ASP A 354 18.88 -22.73 32.21
CA ASP A 354 17.72 -22.88 33.10
C ASP A 354 16.51 -22.04 32.66
N PHE A 355 15.41 -22.10 33.42
CA PHE A 355 14.18 -21.35 33.13
C PHE A 355 14.33 -19.83 33.24
N ASP A 356 15.38 -19.33 33.89
CA ASP A 356 15.67 -17.90 34.01
C ASP A 356 16.65 -17.41 32.93
N GLY A 357 17.12 -18.30 32.06
CA GLY A 357 18.05 -17.99 30.97
C GLY A 357 19.53 -18.11 31.33
N TYR A 358 19.85 -18.50 32.56
CA TYR A 358 21.19 -18.56 33.12
C TYR A 358 21.68 -20.01 33.25
N ASN A 359 22.79 -20.23 33.97
CA ASN A 359 23.48 -21.52 34.04
C ASN A 359 23.77 -22.08 32.64
N VAL A 360 24.33 -21.20 31.79
CA VAL A 360 24.50 -21.49 30.37
C VAL A 360 25.56 -22.55 30.13
N GLU A 361 25.22 -23.51 29.26
CA GLU A 361 26.16 -24.45 28.67
C GLU A 361 26.15 -24.28 27.16
N ILE A 362 27.33 -24.24 26.55
CA ILE A 362 27.51 -24.27 25.09
C ILE A 362 28.37 -25.48 24.77
N PHE A 363 27.88 -26.35 23.91
CA PHE A 363 28.56 -27.57 23.51
C PHE A 363 28.17 -27.96 22.09
N THR A 364 28.87 -28.93 21.53
CA THR A 364 28.59 -29.49 20.21
C THR A 364 28.19 -30.95 20.32
N ILE A 365 27.27 -31.38 19.45
CA ILE A 365 26.87 -32.78 19.26
C ILE A 365 27.04 -33.15 17.78
N ASN A 366 27.08 -34.45 17.49
CA ASN A 366 26.81 -34.95 16.14
C ASN A 366 25.31 -35.13 15.91
N GLU A 367 24.92 -35.47 14.67
CA GLU A 367 23.52 -35.71 14.30
C GLU A 367 22.86 -36.90 15.01
N ASN A 368 23.64 -37.76 15.69
CA ASN A 368 23.13 -38.85 16.52
C ASN A 368 22.94 -38.43 17.99
N GLY A 369 23.14 -37.15 18.33
CA GLY A 369 23.00 -36.62 19.68
C GLY A 369 24.17 -36.91 20.61
N GLN A 370 25.31 -37.37 20.08
CA GLN A 370 26.51 -37.61 20.90
C GLN A 370 27.30 -36.33 21.05
N GLU A 371 27.61 -35.95 22.30
CA GLU A 371 28.45 -34.80 22.60
C GLU A 371 29.87 -34.98 22.05
N LEU A 372 30.37 -33.92 21.40
CA LEU A 372 31.69 -33.87 20.77
C LEU A 372 32.65 -33.00 21.57
N SER A 373 32.23 -31.81 22.00
CA SER A 373 33.08 -30.85 22.72
C SER A 373 32.24 -29.86 23.52
N THR A 374 32.66 -29.60 24.76
CA THR A 374 32.12 -28.53 25.61
C THR A 374 32.90 -27.23 25.35
N VAL A 375 32.18 -26.14 25.06
CA VAL A 375 32.74 -24.81 24.75
C VAL A 375 32.65 -23.87 25.94
N LEU A 376 31.51 -23.84 26.61
CA LEU A 376 31.26 -22.99 27.79
C LEU A 376 30.45 -23.78 28.82
N SER A 377 30.89 -23.77 30.07
CA SER A 377 30.11 -24.32 31.19
C SER A 377 30.54 -23.64 32.51
N GLY A 378 29.62 -23.55 33.46
CA GLY A 378 29.89 -23.06 34.82
C GLY A 378 30.25 -21.57 34.93
N MET A 379 29.99 -20.78 33.88
CA MET A 379 30.23 -19.33 33.90
C MET A 379 28.96 -18.58 34.31
N PRO A 380 29.04 -17.57 35.21
CA PRO A 380 27.89 -16.75 35.57
C PRO A 380 27.52 -15.80 34.42
N GLY A 381 26.29 -15.28 34.44
CA GLY A 381 25.76 -14.37 33.43
C GLY A 381 25.15 -15.09 32.23
N ALA A 382 24.68 -14.30 31.27
CA ALA A 382 24.09 -14.78 30.03
C ALA A 382 25.17 -15.10 28.97
N ALA A 383 24.83 -15.96 28.03
CA ALA A 383 25.59 -16.22 26.82
C ALA A 383 24.64 -16.66 25.70
N GLY A 384 25.01 -16.43 24.44
CA GLY A 384 24.16 -16.69 23.29
C GLY A 384 24.75 -16.23 21.96
N GLY A 385 23.94 -16.23 20.92
CA GLY A 385 24.32 -16.00 19.52
C GLY A 385 25.46 -16.92 19.06
N ILE A 386 25.23 -18.23 19.12
CA ILE A 386 26.20 -19.22 18.67
C ILE A 386 26.24 -19.35 17.14
N GLN A 387 27.43 -19.52 16.55
CA GLN A 387 27.59 -19.90 15.14
C GLN A 387 28.91 -20.62 14.89
N LEU A 388 28.89 -21.73 14.15
CA LEU A 388 30.06 -22.47 13.70
C LEU A 388 30.72 -21.74 12.52
N SER A 389 32.05 -21.71 12.48
CA SER A 389 32.78 -21.25 11.29
C SER A 389 32.53 -22.19 10.11
N ILE A 390 32.70 -21.70 8.88
CA ILE A 390 32.42 -22.48 7.65
C ILE A 390 33.20 -23.80 7.60
N ASP A 391 34.39 -23.82 8.19
CA ASP A 391 35.29 -24.97 8.25
C ASP A 391 35.19 -25.81 9.55
N ASN A 392 34.24 -25.49 10.43
CA ASN A 392 34.03 -26.12 11.75
C ASN A 392 35.26 -26.08 12.68
N ARG A 393 36.20 -25.15 12.49
CA ARG A 393 37.37 -25.01 13.36
C ARG A 393 37.14 -24.08 14.54
N GLN A 394 36.12 -23.24 14.47
CA GLN A 394 35.79 -22.26 15.50
C GLN A 394 34.29 -22.22 15.79
N LEU A 395 33.94 -21.79 17.01
CA LEU A 395 32.57 -21.40 17.38
C LEU A 395 32.58 -19.95 17.87
N LEU A 396 31.77 -19.12 17.23
CA LEU A 396 31.45 -17.76 17.64
C LEU A 396 30.35 -17.79 18.69
N TYR A 397 30.46 -16.95 19.72
CA TYR A 397 29.40 -16.76 20.71
C TYR A 397 29.57 -15.43 21.46
N SER A 398 28.50 -14.93 22.06
CA SER A 398 28.50 -13.80 22.99
C SER A 398 28.36 -14.26 24.44
N ARG A 399 28.92 -13.49 25.38
CA ARG A 399 28.82 -13.75 26.83
C ARG A 399 28.87 -12.45 27.63
N ASP A 400 28.00 -12.32 28.63
CA ASP A 400 28.07 -11.27 29.64
C ASP A 400 29.22 -11.54 30.63
N VAL A 401 30.31 -10.78 30.49
CA VAL A 401 31.49 -10.95 31.35
C VAL A 401 31.33 -10.35 32.74
N SER A 402 30.26 -9.58 32.99
CA SER A 402 29.96 -9.04 34.32
C SER A 402 29.46 -10.12 35.29
N GLY A 403 28.93 -11.23 34.76
CA GLY A 403 28.28 -12.29 35.54
C GLY A 403 26.94 -11.84 36.16
N PHE A 404 26.37 -10.73 35.71
CA PHE A 404 25.14 -10.19 36.27
C PHE A 404 23.93 -11.07 35.94
N VAL A 405 23.03 -11.18 36.91
CA VAL A 405 21.81 -11.98 36.85
C VAL A 405 20.64 -11.14 37.33
N SER A 406 19.53 -11.14 36.60
CA SER A 406 18.28 -10.50 37.01
C SER A 406 17.06 -11.27 36.51
N SER A 407 15.93 -11.09 37.17
CA SER A 407 14.63 -11.64 36.74
C SER A 407 14.14 -11.11 35.39
N SER A 408 14.74 -10.03 34.89
CA SER A 408 14.42 -9.44 33.58
C SER A 408 15.37 -9.90 32.48
N TYR A 409 16.27 -10.85 32.74
CA TYR A 409 17.33 -11.27 31.82
C TYR A 409 18.22 -10.13 31.31
N ARG A 410 18.61 -9.22 32.21
CA ARG A 410 19.43 -8.05 31.84
C ARG A 410 20.90 -8.45 31.78
N GLN A 411 21.58 -7.99 30.73
CA GLN A 411 23.03 -8.15 30.55
C GLN A 411 23.73 -6.79 30.70
N LEU A 412 24.93 -6.76 31.30
CA LEU A 412 25.67 -5.51 31.57
C LEU A 412 26.99 -5.37 30.82
N ASP A 413 27.65 -6.45 30.40
CA ASP A 413 28.87 -6.37 29.61
C ASP A 413 29.01 -7.57 28.67
N SER A 414 28.08 -7.70 27.73
CA SER A 414 28.13 -8.76 26.72
C SER A 414 29.18 -8.48 25.67
N ARG A 415 30.02 -9.48 25.41
CA ARG A 415 31.13 -9.42 24.46
C ARG A 415 31.16 -10.69 23.62
N VAL A 416 31.71 -10.57 22.42
CA VAL A 416 31.88 -11.67 21.47
C VAL A 416 33.20 -12.39 21.71
N PHE A 417 33.17 -13.71 21.59
CA PHE A 417 34.27 -14.65 21.74
C PHE A 417 34.31 -15.64 20.58
N LEU A 418 35.52 -16.04 20.21
CA LEU A 418 35.79 -17.18 19.34
C LEU A 418 36.39 -18.30 20.16
N TYR A 419 35.77 -19.47 20.15
CA TYR A 419 36.33 -20.70 20.68
C TYR A 419 37.03 -21.48 19.56
N GLY A 420 38.31 -21.80 19.73
CA GLY A 420 39.03 -22.69 18.81
C GLY A 420 38.97 -24.14 19.27
N PHE A 421 38.37 -25.03 18.48
CA PHE A 421 38.26 -26.45 18.85
C PHE A 421 39.61 -27.15 18.97
N ALA A 422 40.60 -26.77 18.14
CA ALA A 422 41.95 -27.33 18.21
C ALA A 422 42.74 -26.88 19.45
N THR A 423 42.50 -25.67 19.93
CA THR A 423 43.19 -25.09 21.10
C THR A 423 42.42 -25.29 22.40
N ALA A 424 41.14 -25.68 22.31
CA ALA A 424 40.19 -25.75 23.41
C ALA A 424 40.15 -24.46 24.25
N ALA A 425 40.23 -23.30 23.59
CA ALA A 425 40.34 -22.01 24.24
C ALA A 425 39.49 -20.94 23.56
N SER A 426 38.90 -20.06 24.37
CA SER A 426 38.17 -18.88 23.91
C SER A 426 39.03 -17.63 23.91
N THR A 427 38.96 -16.85 22.83
CA THR A 427 39.57 -15.53 22.71
C THR A 427 38.49 -14.48 22.46
N GLN A 428 38.58 -13.32 23.13
CA GLN A 428 37.64 -12.22 22.89
C GLN A 428 37.82 -11.66 21.47
N TYR A 429 36.73 -11.52 20.73
CA TYR A 429 36.68 -10.93 19.39
C TYR A 429 36.24 -9.45 19.42
N THR A 430 35.38 -9.06 20.37
CA THR A 430 34.94 -7.67 20.55
C THR A 430 36.13 -6.72 20.69
N VAL A 431 36.08 -5.63 19.92
CA VAL A 431 36.99 -4.48 19.97
C VAL A 431 36.19 -3.18 19.91
N ASN A 432 36.72 -2.12 20.54
CA ASN A 432 36.14 -0.77 20.56
C ASN A 432 34.64 -0.69 20.92
N LYS A 433 34.15 -1.59 21.79
CA LYS A 433 32.74 -1.58 22.25
C LYS A 433 32.46 -0.34 23.10
N PRO A 434 31.40 0.45 22.79
CA PRO A 434 30.99 1.57 23.63
C PRO A 434 30.67 1.12 25.06
N ALA A 435 31.10 1.89 26.06
CA ALA A 435 30.79 1.59 27.46
C ALA A 435 29.27 1.65 27.72
N GLY A 436 28.76 0.75 28.56
CA GLY A 436 27.33 0.68 28.86
C GLY A 436 26.46 0.06 27.76
N THR A 437 27.08 -0.65 26.81
CA THR A 437 26.40 -1.42 25.75
C THR A 437 26.79 -2.91 25.80
N ASN A 438 26.01 -3.74 25.12
CA ASN A 438 26.17 -5.18 24.95
C ASN A 438 26.35 -5.50 23.46
N ASP A 439 27.32 -6.35 23.11
CA ASP A 439 27.39 -7.00 21.80
C ASP A 439 26.69 -8.36 21.90
N MET A 440 25.61 -8.54 21.15
CA MET A 440 24.73 -9.70 21.16
C MET A 440 24.51 -10.22 19.73
N ASP A 441 23.99 -11.44 19.60
CA ASP A 441 23.67 -12.08 18.32
C ASP A 441 24.80 -12.01 17.28
N PRO A 442 26.07 -12.33 17.63
CA PRO A 442 27.14 -12.27 16.66
C PRO A 442 26.93 -13.29 15.53
N ARG A 443 27.17 -12.88 14.29
CA ARG A 443 27.19 -13.76 13.12
C ARG A 443 28.41 -13.50 12.26
N PHE A 444 29.06 -14.54 11.74
CA PHE A 444 30.12 -14.42 10.76
C PHE A 444 29.59 -13.79 9.47
N SER A 445 30.46 -13.05 8.79
CA SER A 445 30.28 -12.73 7.37
C SER A 445 30.36 -13.99 6.51
N PRO A 446 29.84 -14.00 5.27
CA PRO A 446 29.97 -15.14 4.34
C PRO A 446 31.41 -15.62 4.09
N THR A 447 32.41 -14.79 4.38
CA THR A 447 33.84 -15.14 4.25
C THR A 447 34.55 -15.42 5.58
N ASP A 448 33.83 -15.47 6.71
CA ASP A 448 34.36 -15.55 8.09
C ASP A 448 35.37 -14.45 8.47
N ALA A 449 35.51 -13.40 7.66
CA ALA A 449 36.52 -12.36 7.84
C ALA A 449 36.07 -11.27 8.82
N GLN A 450 34.76 -11.14 9.02
CA GLN A 450 34.13 -10.14 9.87
C GLN A 450 33.00 -10.79 10.66
N VAL A 451 32.53 -10.08 11.68
CA VAL A 451 31.36 -10.47 12.46
C VAL A 451 30.38 -9.30 12.51
N ILE A 452 29.11 -9.53 12.20
CA ILE A 452 28.02 -8.59 12.49
C ILE A 452 27.50 -8.87 13.91
N VAL A 453 27.15 -7.83 14.65
CA VAL A 453 26.57 -7.92 16.00
C VAL A 453 25.38 -6.97 16.14
N THR A 454 24.45 -7.30 17.03
CA THR A 454 23.55 -6.31 17.61
C THR A 454 24.28 -5.61 18.76
N ASN A 455 24.62 -4.32 18.61
CA ASN A 455 25.06 -3.50 19.73
C ASN A 455 23.85 -2.80 20.36
N ARG A 456 23.66 -2.97 21.67
CA ARG A 456 22.51 -2.41 22.38
C ARG A 456 22.90 -1.82 23.72
N PRO A 457 22.38 -0.64 24.12
CA PRO A 457 22.55 -0.14 25.48
C PRO A 457 22.06 -1.12 26.54
N ASN A 458 22.68 -1.10 27.72
CA ASN A 458 22.30 -1.97 28.84
C ASN A 458 20.92 -1.61 29.43
N ASN A 459 20.23 -0.59 28.93
CA ASN A 459 18.85 -0.29 29.29
C ASN A 459 17.91 -1.01 28.30
N GLN A 460 17.08 -1.94 28.79
CA GLN A 460 16.30 -2.87 27.95
C GLN A 460 15.19 -2.20 27.09
N ASN A 461 15.15 -0.88 26.98
CA ASN A 461 14.06 -0.12 26.34
C ASN A 461 14.46 0.53 25.00
N THR A 462 15.71 0.42 24.58
CA THR A 462 16.19 1.01 23.31
C THR A 462 16.39 -0.08 22.27
N SER A 463 16.06 0.20 21.01
CA SER A 463 16.50 -0.65 19.89
C SER A 463 18.03 -0.53 19.76
N GLY A 464 18.69 -1.62 19.39
CA GLY A 464 20.13 -1.62 19.13
C GLY A 464 20.47 -1.07 17.75
N SER A 465 21.74 -1.15 17.38
CA SER A 465 22.18 -1.01 15.99
C SER A 465 23.00 -2.23 15.58
N LEU A 466 22.94 -2.58 14.31
CA LEU A 466 23.81 -3.58 13.73
C LEU A 466 25.16 -2.96 13.44
N GLN A 467 26.22 -3.65 13.86
CA GLN A 467 27.58 -3.19 13.70
C GLN A 467 28.46 -4.33 13.21
N THR A 468 29.38 -4.04 12.29
CA THR A 468 30.38 -5.01 11.84
C THR A 468 31.66 -4.84 12.65
N ILE A 469 32.36 -5.95 12.90
CA ILE A 469 33.60 -6.03 13.65
C ILE A 469 34.65 -6.80 12.85
N ASN A 470 35.79 -6.16 12.60
CA ASN A 470 36.97 -6.75 11.99
C ASN A 470 38.24 -6.36 12.77
N PRO A 471 38.72 -7.18 13.70
CA PRO A 471 39.89 -6.88 14.52
C PRO A 471 41.21 -6.74 13.73
N ALA A 472 41.25 -7.14 12.45
CA ALA A 472 42.46 -7.11 11.63
C ALA A 472 42.72 -5.74 10.96
N ILE A 473 41.82 -4.76 11.08
CA ILE A 473 41.92 -3.45 10.42
C ILE A 473 42.01 -2.27 11.41
N VAL A 474 42.43 -1.10 10.91
CA VAL A 474 42.69 0.11 11.73
C VAL A 474 41.42 0.63 12.41
N ASN A 475 40.29 0.61 11.72
CA ASN A 475 38.97 0.95 12.25
C ASN A 475 38.14 -0.32 12.34
N PRO A 476 38.28 -1.10 13.43
CA PRO A 476 37.81 -2.47 13.45
C PRO A 476 36.32 -2.60 13.74
N ARG A 477 35.57 -1.50 13.75
CA ARG A 477 34.15 -1.47 14.11
C ARG A 477 33.42 -0.37 13.35
N GLU A 478 32.32 -0.73 12.71
CA GLU A 478 31.52 0.17 11.88
C GLU A 478 30.03 -0.01 12.19
N ASN A 479 29.28 1.08 12.17
CA ASN A 479 27.83 1.05 12.33
C ASN A 479 27.20 0.84 10.96
N LEU A 480 26.32 -0.15 10.85
CA LEU A 480 25.69 -0.54 9.59
C LEU A 480 24.23 -0.10 9.56
N ILE A 481 23.40 -0.58 10.49
CA ILE A 481 21.95 -0.31 10.48
C ILE A 481 21.48 0.11 11.87
N ASP A 482 20.94 1.32 11.99
CA ASP A 482 20.36 1.79 13.26
C ASP A 482 18.99 1.17 13.53
N ASN A 483 18.58 1.06 14.80
CA ASN A 483 17.28 0.54 15.22
C ASN A 483 16.96 -0.88 14.71
N ALA A 484 17.97 -1.75 14.68
CA ALA A 484 17.91 -3.11 14.16
C ALA A 484 18.53 -4.12 15.15
N PHE A 485 18.05 -5.36 15.10
CA PHE A 485 18.51 -6.47 15.95
C PHE A 485 18.29 -7.83 15.28
N MET A 486 18.82 -8.91 15.87
CA MET A 486 18.75 -10.29 15.33
C MET A 486 19.26 -10.40 13.88
N PRO A 487 20.52 -10.00 13.61
CA PRO A 487 21.05 -10.06 12.26
C PRO A 487 21.20 -11.49 11.76
N ASP A 488 21.21 -11.61 10.45
CA ASP A 488 21.75 -12.73 9.70
C ASP A 488 22.55 -12.21 8.51
N TRP A 489 23.70 -12.84 8.25
CA TRP A 489 24.68 -12.42 7.25
C TRP A 489 25.27 -13.65 6.57
N GLU A 490 24.49 -14.25 5.68
CA GLU A 490 24.79 -15.46 4.90
C GLU A 490 24.59 -15.20 3.42
#